data_AF-A0A957XG15-F1
#
_entry.id   AF-A0A957XG15-F1
#
_cell.length_a   1.000
_cell.length_b   1.000
_cell.length_c   1.000
_cell.angle_alpha   90.00
_cell.angle_beta   90.00
_cell.angle_gamma   90.00
#
_symmetry.space_group_name_H-M   'P 1'
#
loop_
_entity.id
_entity.type
_entity.pdbx_description
1 polymer ?
#
loop_
_entity_poly.entity_id
_entity_poly.type
_entity_poly.pdbx_seq_one_letter_code
_entity_poly.pdbx_strand_id
1 'polypeptide(L)' 'MSYSNVADLTVDEFKNLIKEVVTQTLLELLGDPDEGLDLREEIKERLHRSLATNGETRSAQEVAAKLGLDW' A
#
# COMPACT_ATOMS: atom_id res chain seq x y z
N MET A 1 -13.67 -1.06 35.73
CA MET A 1 -13.67 -1.24 34.26
C MET A 1 -14.38 -2.55 33.98
N SER A 2 -15.40 -2.54 33.13
CA SER A 2 -16.04 -3.78 32.66
C SER A 2 -15.13 -4.35 31.57
N TYR A 3 -14.74 -5.60 31.71
CA TYR A 3 -13.96 -6.32 30.71
C TYR A 3 -14.91 -7.22 29.93
N SER A 4 -14.93 -7.08 28.61
CA SER A 4 -15.68 -7.98 27.72
C SER A 4 -14.86 -9.25 27.49
N ASN A 5 -15.47 -10.41 27.64
CA ASN A 5 -14.83 -11.69 27.34
C ASN A 5 -15.08 -12.04 25.87
N VAL A 6 -14.12 -12.73 25.23
CA VAL A 6 -14.31 -13.25 23.87
C VAL A 6 -15.50 -14.20 23.80
N ALA A 7 -15.76 -14.92 24.89
CA ALA A 7 -16.91 -15.81 25.02
C ALA A 7 -18.28 -15.09 24.97
N ASP A 8 -18.30 -13.76 25.12
CA ASP A 8 -19.53 -12.96 25.05
C ASP A 8 -19.92 -12.61 23.61
N LEU A 9 -19.05 -12.89 22.63
CA LEU A 9 -19.32 -12.65 21.21
C LEU A 9 -20.26 -13.70 20.64
N THR A 10 -21.18 -13.26 19.79
CA THR A 10 -21.87 -14.15 18.87
C THR A 10 -20.89 -14.73 17.84
N VAL A 11 -21.29 -15.84 17.21
CA VAL A 11 -20.46 -16.48 16.16
C VAL A 11 -20.16 -15.52 15.00
N ASP A 12 -21.11 -14.66 14.63
CA ASP A 12 -20.94 -13.72 13.52
C ASP A 12 -20.00 -12.57 13.90
N GLU A 13 -20.11 -12.03 15.11
CA GLU A 13 -19.17 -11.04 15.64
C GLU A 13 -17.75 -11.60 15.71
N PHE A 14 -17.60 -12.84 16.16
CA PHE A 14 -16.30 -13.50 16.22
C PHE A 14 -15.69 -13.72 14.82
N LYS A 15 -16.49 -14.15 13.84
CA LYS A 15 -16.02 -14.28 12.43
C LYS A 15 -15.60 -12.95 11.85
N ASN A 16 -16.33 -11.88 12.14
CA ASN A 16 -15.99 -10.53 11.68
C ASN A 16 -14.67 -10.06 12.31
N LEU A 17 -14.48 -10.27 13.61
CA LEU A 17 -13.22 -9.95 14.29
C LEU A 17 -12.04 -10.69 13.66
N ILE A 18 -12.17 -12.01 13.41
CA ILE A 18 -11.12 -12.78 12.73
C ILE A 18 -10.83 -12.21 11.35
N LYS A 19 -11.86 -11.91 10.56
CA LYS A 19 -11.70 -11.38 9.22
C LYS A 19 -10.96 -10.03 9.22
N GLU A 20 -11.30 -9.16 10.16
CA GLU A 20 -10.65 -7.87 10.33
C GLU A 20 -9.17 -8.04 10.68
N VAL A 21 -8.85 -8.83 11.70
CA VAL A 21 -7.47 -9.09 12.13
C VAL A 21 -6.65 -9.69 11.00
N VAL A 22 -7.18 -10.69 10.28
CA VAL A 22 -6.46 -11.32 9.15
C VAL A 22 -6.24 -10.31 8.03
N THR A 23 -7.25 -9.49 7.70
CA THR A 23 -7.12 -8.46 6.67
C THR A 23 -6.04 -7.45 7.05
N GLN A 24 -6.04 -6.98 8.30
CA GLN A 24 -5.02 -6.08 8.82
C GLN A 24 -3.63 -6.71 8.72
N THR A 25 -3.45 -7.94 9.18
CA THR A 25 -2.15 -8.64 9.11
C THR A 25 -1.67 -8.81 7.67
N LEU A 26 -2.58 -9.12 6.74
CA LEU A 26 -2.24 -9.24 5.33
C LEU A 26 -1.85 -7.89 4.72
N LEU A 27 -2.52 -6.80 5.09
CA LEU A 27 -2.15 -5.45 4.66
C LEU A 27 -0.78 -5.04 5.23
N GLU A 28 -0.49 -5.37 6.49
CA GLU A 28 0.82 -5.10 7.09
C GLU A 28 1.94 -5.93 6.43
N LEU A 29 1.64 -7.15 5.99
CA LEU A 29 2.64 -8.05 5.38
C LEU A 29 2.84 -7.80 3.88
N LEU A 30 1.78 -7.45 3.16
CA LEU A 30 1.75 -7.37 1.69
C LEU A 30 1.56 -5.94 1.17
N GLY A 31 1.30 -4.97 2.06
CA GLY A 31 1.20 -3.56 1.70
C GLY A 31 2.53 -2.99 1.22
N ASP A 32 2.45 -1.88 0.48
CA ASP A 32 3.65 -1.16 0.05
C ASP A 32 4.31 -0.50 1.30
N PRO A 33 5.51 -0.95 1.71
CA PRO A 33 6.17 -0.42 2.90
C PRO A 33 6.56 1.06 2.76
N ASP A 34 6.59 1.58 1.53
CA ASP A 34 6.94 2.97 1.23
C ASP A 34 5.69 3.85 1.02
N GLU A 35 4.47 3.31 1.17
CA GLU A 35 3.23 4.07 0.99
C GLU A 35 3.17 5.28 1.92
N GLY A 36 2.93 6.46 1.35
CA GLY A 36 2.83 7.72 2.08
C GLY A 36 4.18 8.31 2.53
N LEU A 37 5.31 7.70 2.18
CA LEU A 37 6.64 8.28 2.44
C LEU A 37 7.05 9.29 1.36
N ASP A 38 7.68 10.38 1.79
CA ASP A 38 8.30 11.34 0.89
C ASP A 38 9.66 10.85 0.38
N LEU A 39 9.98 11.15 -0.87
CA LEU A 39 11.32 10.92 -1.41
C LEU A 39 12.35 11.79 -0.68
N ARG A 40 13.50 11.20 -0.36
CA ARG A 40 14.66 11.94 0.16
C ARG A 40 15.17 12.94 -0.88
N GLU A 41 15.68 14.08 -0.43
CA GLU A 41 16.16 15.15 -1.32
C GLU A 41 17.24 14.68 -2.31
N GLU A 42 18.17 13.84 -1.86
CA GLU A 42 19.21 13.25 -2.72
C GLU A 42 18.64 12.44 -3.91
N ILE A 43 17.50 11.77 -3.70
CA ILE A 43 16.81 10.98 -4.73
C ILE A 43 16.06 11.91 -5.68
N LYS A 44 15.39 12.94 -5.15
CA LYS A 44 14.73 13.98 -5.97
C LYS A 44 15.72 14.66 -6.91
N GLU A 45 16.87 15.09 -6.39
CA GLU A 45 17.91 15.73 -7.20
C GLU A 45 18.46 14.80 -8.29
N ARG A 46 18.69 13.53 -7.97
CA ARG A 46 19.14 12.53 -8.95
C ARG A 46 18.09 12.30 -10.03
N LEU A 47 16.81 12.25 -9.66
CA LEU A 47 15.71 12.11 -10.60
C LEU A 47 15.62 13.32 -11.54
N HIS A 48 15.72 14.53 -11.01
CA HIS A 48 15.75 15.75 -11.83
C HIS A 48 16.89 15.74 -12.86
N ARG A 49 18.10 15.33 -12.46
CA ARG A 49 19.23 15.18 -13.40
C ARG A 49 18.96 14.13 -14.49
N SER A 50 18.35 13.01 -14.13
CA SER A 50 17.98 11.94 -15.08
C SER A 50 16.86 12.38 -16.03
N LEU A 51 15.93 13.21 -15.60
CA LEU A 51 14.87 13.75 -16.46
C LEU A 51 15.38 14.85 -17.38
N ALA A 52 16.42 15.57 -16.98
CA ALA A 52 17.07 16.60 -17.81
C ALA A 52 17.89 16.01 -18.97
N THR A 53 18.24 14.72 -18.93
CA THR A 53 18.83 14.02 -20.08
C THR A 53 17.74 13.67 -21.11
N ASN A 54 17.99 13.96 -22.39
CA ASN A 54 17.04 13.79 -23.51
C ASN A 54 16.76 12.32 -23.87
N GLY A 55 16.33 11.50 -22.91
CA GLY A 55 15.77 10.17 -23.16
C GLY A 55 14.31 10.25 -23.61
N GLU A 56 13.81 9.19 -24.25
CA GLU A 56 12.37 9.05 -24.47
C GLU A 56 11.65 8.96 -23.13
N THR A 57 10.71 9.88 -22.89
CA THR A 57 9.78 9.80 -21.75
C THR A 57 8.48 9.17 -22.22
N ARG A 58 7.89 8.33 -21.37
CA ARG A 58 6.55 7.76 -21.58
C ARG A 58 5.71 8.03 -20.35
N SER A 59 4.41 8.20 -20.55
CA SER A 59 3.50 8.41 -19.41
C SER A 59 3.39 7.14 -18.58
N ALA A 60 3.24 7.28 -17.26
CA ALA A 60 3.04 6.14 -16.39
C ALA A 60 1.78 5.33 -16.78
N GLN A 61 0.73 6.03 -17.21
CA GLN A 61 -0.51 5.40 -17.66
C GLN A 61 -0.35 4.57 -18.95
N GLU A 62 0.47 5.02 -19.91
CA GLU A 62 0.79 4.23 -21.10
C GLU A 62 1.55 2.94 -20.73
N VAL A 63 2.50 3.06 -19.80
CA VAL A 63 3.25 1.90 -19.30
C VAL A 63 2.33 0.93 -18.55
N ALA A 64 1.44 1.44 -17.69
CA ALA A 64 0.46 0.64 -16.96
C ALA A 64 -0.48 -0.10 -17.92
N ALA A 65 -1.05 0.59 -18.91
CA ALA A 65 -1.92 -0.01 -19.92
C ALA A 65 -1.21 -1.13 -20.70
N LYS A 66 0.07 -0.94 -21.06
CA LYS A 66 0.88 -1.96 -21.74
C LYS A 66 1.14 -3.19 -20.87
N LEU A 67 1.23 -3.01 -19.56
CA LEU A 67 1.49 -4.08 -18.59
C LEU A 67 0.21 -4.73 -18.05
N GLY A 68 -0.98 -4.21 -18.41
CA GLY A 68 -2.25 -4.66 -17.86
C GLY A 68 -2.42 -4.31 -16.38
N LEU A 69 -1.84 -3.19 -15.94
CA LEU A 69 -1.93 -2.67 -14.59
C LEU A 69 -2.94 -1.51 -14.54
N ASP A 70 -3.66 -1.39 -13.43
CA ASP A 70 -4.48 -0.22 -13.12
C ASP A 70 -3.58 0.93 -12.61
N TRP A 71 -3.85 2.16 -13.05
CA TRP A 71 -3.11 3.38 -12.72
C TRP A 71 -4.05 4.47 -12.19
#